data_AF-A0A3R9X8P2-F1
#
_entry.id   AF-A0A3R9X8P2-F1
#
_cell.length_a   1.000
_cell.length_b   1.000
_cell.length_c   1.000
_cell.angle_alpha   90.00
_cell.angle_beta   90.00
_cell.angle_gamma   90.00
#
_symmetry.space_group_name_H-M   'P 1'
#
loop_
_entity.id
_entity.type
_entity.pdbx_description
1 polymer ?
#
loop_
_entity_poly.entity_id
_entity_poly.type
_entity_poly.pdbx_seq_one_letter_code
_entity_poly.pdbx_strand_id
1 'polypeptide(L)'
;MPENTTVRELWDRTHLALLPWTRVPADELHARALEAVTAAVSVQWGGCDDALLDAPATDAQVHAIVAARTAYGYGWRDAVLGEVAADARAAGLGPGPGGLWAPAGRRYLGRGRASRPTLRQELEFVARHPWATELERLRAVRSAVEASPADPRATLASLYRTAWTDRATERLGWDDAEWWQYLYVAELTAWAVVALGLPAQHPADAGTAVEDAADAVSPHNWTWTGAGLPDGFLDAAFEALGL
;
A
#
# COMPACT_ATOMS: atom_id res chain seq x y z
N MET A 1 -29.81 -13.24 0.51
CA MET A 1 -28.74 -13.55 1.47
C MET A 1 -27.43 -13.21 0.78
N PRO A 2 -26.44 -12.58 1.44
CA PRO A 2 -25.13 -12.43 0.82
C PRO A 2 -24.59 -13.83 0.49
N GLU A 3 -24.07 -14.01 -0.72
CA GLU A 3 -23.34 -15.24 -1.08
C GLU A 3 -22.19 -15.41 -0.08
N ASN A 4 -21.96 -16.63 0.38
CA ASN A 4 -20.87 -16.91 1.33
C ASN A 4 -19.55 -16.94 0.56
N THR A 5 -19.04 -15.76 0.22
CA THR A 5 -17.79 -15.56 -0.51
C THR A 5 -16.62 -15.89 0.40
N THR A 6 -15.69 -16.73 -0.06
CA THR A 6 -14.50 -17.08 0.74
C THR A 6 -13.53 -15.90 0.81
N VAL A 7 -12.64 -15.87 1.83
CA VAL A 7 -11.61 -14.82 1.93
C VAL A 7 -10.72 -14.79 0.68
N ARG A 8 -10.32 -15.97 0.19
CA ARG A 8 -9.52 -16.09 -1.03
C ARG A 8 -10.20 -15.43 -2.23
N GLU A 9 -11.48 -15.73 -2.44
CA GLU A 9 -12.24 -15.18 -3.55
C GLU A 9 -12.36 -13.64 -3.48
N LEU A 10 -12.50 -13.07 -2.28
CA LEU A 10 -12.50 -11.62 -2.10
C LEU A 10 -11.13 -10.99 -2.37
N TRP A 11 -10.03 -11.66 -2.02
CA TRP A 11 -8.68 -11.24 -2.41
C TRP A 11 -8.50 -11.27 -3.94
N ASP A 12 -8.95 -12.32 -4.60
CA ASP A 12 -8.89 -12.45 -6.06
C ASP A 12 -9.69 -11.35 -6.76
N ARG A 13 -10.94 -11.11 -6.33
CA ARG A 13 -11.78 -10.01 -6.84
C ARG A 13 -11.16 -8.64 -6.57
N THR A 14 -10.56 -8.44 -5.40
CA THR A 14 -9.85 -7.19 -5.06
C THR A 14 -8.65 -6.98 -6.00
N HIS A 15 -7.84 -8.02 -6.22
CA HIS A 15 -6.71 -7.97 -7.15
C HIS A 15 -7.15 -7.59 -8.56
N LEU A 16 -8.18 -8.26 -9.09
CA LEU A 16 -8.71 -7.99 -10.43
C LEU A 16 -9.24 -6.56 -10.57
N ALA A 17 -9.93 -6.04 -9.55
CA ALA A 17 -10.43 -4.67 -9.54
C ALA A 17 -9.32 -3.62 -9.52
N LEU A 18 -8.20 -3.89 -8.83
CA LEU A 18 -7.05 -2.99 -8.74
C LEU A 18 -6.11 -3.07 -9.94
N LEU A 19 -6.10 -4.20 -10.67
CA LEU A 19 -5.15 -4.44 -11.76
C LEU A 19 -5.11 -3.32 -12.83
N PRO A 20 -6.23 -2.73 -13.30
CA PRO A 20 -6.19 -1.59 -14.21
C PRO A 20 -5.44 -0.38 -13.64
N TRP A 21 -5.56 -0.12 -12.34
CA TRP A 21 -4.96 1.02 -11.66
C TRP A 21 -3.45 0.88 -11.48
N THR A 22 -2.93 -0.34 -11.49
CA THR A 22 -1.47 -0.58 -11.49
C THR A 22 -0.78 -0.08 -12.76
N ARG A 23 -1.54 0.21 -13.83
CA ARG A 23 -1.01 0.78 -15.09
C ARG A 23 -0.95 2.31 -15.09
N VAL A 24 -1.67 2.96 -14.17
CA VAL A 24 -1.63 4.42 -14.01
C VAL A 24 -0.37 4.78 -13.21
N PRO A 25 0.49 5.70 -13.68
CA PRO A 25 1.65 6.18 -12.92
C PRO A 25 1.26 6.78 -11.56
N ALA A 26 2.15 6.64 -10.56
CA ALA A 26 1.90 7.16 -9.21
C ALA A 26 1.71 8.70 -9.22
N ASP A 27 2.54 9.42 -9.98
CA ASP A 27 2.44 10.87 -10.12
C ASP A 27 1.09 11.32 -10.70
N GLU A 28 0.53 10.55 -11.62
CA GLU A 28 -0.79 10.84 -12.19
C GLU A 28 -1.90 10.60 -11.15
N LEU A 29 -1.81 9.54 -10.35
CA LEU A 29 -2.74 9.31 -9.24
C LEU A 29 -2.65 10.42 -8.19
N HIS A 30 -1.42 10.86 -7.88
CA HIS A 30 -1.18 11.97 -6.96
C HIS A 30 -1.73 13.29 -7.52
N ALA A 31 -1.54 13.58 -8.81
CA ALA A 31 -2.06 14.78 -9.45
C ALA A 31 -3.60 14.82 -9.42
N ARG A 32 -4.28 13.70 -9.73
CA ARG A 32 -5.75 13.62 -9.66
C ARG A 32 -6.28 13.80 -8.24
N ALA A 33 -5.60 13.22 -7.25
CA ALA A 33 -5.96 13.39 -5.85
C ALA A 33 -5.73 14.84 -5.39
N LEU A 34 -4.60 15.45 -5.78
CA LEU A 34 -4.29 16.85 -5.51
C LEU A 34 -5.35 17.77 -6.10
N GLU A 35 -5.74 17.58 -7.36
CA GLU A 35 -6.79 18.37 -8.03
C GLU A 35 -8.12 18.26 -7.28
N ALA A 36 -8.57 17.04 -6.98
CA ALA A 36 -9.86 16.82 -6.30
C ALA A 36 -9.87 17.40 -4.87
N VAL A 37 -8.79 17.24 -4.13
CA VAL A 37 -8.65 17.79 -2.78
C VAL A 37 -8.59 19.31 -2.82
N THR A 38 -7.81 19.89 -3.74
CA THR A 38 -7.72 21.34 -3.95
C THR A 38 -9.10 21.93 -4.26
N ALA A 39 -9.87 21.30 -5.14
CA ALA A 39 -11.23 21.72 -5.46
C ALA A 39 -12.14 21.68 -4.21
N ALA A 40 -12.09 20.59 -3.43
CA ALA A 40 -12.89 20.44 -2.22
C ALA A 40 -12.57 21.51 -1.16
N VAL A 41 -11.29 21.76 -0.88
CA VAL A 41 -10.90 22.77 0.12
C VAL A 41 -11.10 24.20 -0.40
N SER A 42 -10.99 24.44 -1.71
CA SER A 42 -11.30 25.74 -2.31
C SER A 42 -12.77 26.11 -2.11
N VAL A 43 -13.69 25.16 -2.26
CA VAL A 43 -15.12 25.37 -1.96
C VAL A 43 -15.32 25.69 -0.48
N GLN A 44 -14.64 24.97 0.42
CA GLN A 44 -14.75 25.19 1.87
C GLN A 44 -14.22 26.56 2.29
N TRP A 45 -13.14 27.04 1.67
CA TRP A 45 -12.49 28.31 2.00
C TRP A 45 -13.09 29.51 1.25
N GLY A 46 -13.96 29.29 0.27
CA GLY A 46 -14.52 30.35 -0.58
C GLY A 46 -13.54 30.89 -1.62
N GLY A 47 -12.52 30.10 -1.97
CA GLY A 47 -11.43 30.46 -2.87
C GLY A 47 -10.09 29.89 -2.40
N CYS A 48 -9.15 29.74 -3.33
CA CYS A 48 -7.79 29.30 -3.05
C CYS A 48 -6.83 30.00 -4.02
N ASP A 49 -6.58 31.29 -3.76
CA ASP A 49 -5.68 32.10 -4.57
C ASP A 49 -4.20 31.88 -4.21
N ASP A 50 -3.29 32.41 -5.02
CA ASP A 50 -1.85 32.27 -4.80
C ASP A 50 -1.39 32.90 -3.47
N ALA A 51 -2.04 33.99 -3.04
CA ALA A 51 -1.71 34.64 -1.77
C ALA A 51 -1.99 33.72 -0.57
N LEU A 52 -3.12 33.00 -0.58
CA LEU A 52 -3.43 32.01 0.43
C LEU A 52 -2.49 30.79 0.35
N LEU A 53 -2.20 30.32 -0.85
CA LEU A 53 -1.35 29.15 -1.08
C LEU A 53 0.11 29.37 -0.67
N ASP A 54 0.62 30.58 -0.84
CA ASP A 54 2.02 30.90 -0.53
C ASP A 54 2.22 31.37 0.93
N ALA A 55 1.13 31.50 1.70
CA ALA A 55 1.18 31.76 3.13
C ALA A 55 1.48 30.49 3.96
N PRO A 56 2.02 30.63 5.18
CA PRO A 56 2.14 29.50 6.11
C PRO A 56 0.78 28.86 6.42
N ALA A 57 0.73 27.53 6.41
CA ALA A 57 -0.49 26.80 6.74
C ALA A 57 -0.78 26.82 8.25
N THR A 58 -2.06 26.85 8.59
CA THR A 58 -2.54 26.53 9.93
C THR A 58 -2.85 25.04 10.06
N ASP A 59 -2.76 24.48 11.26
CA ASP A 59 -3.16 23.08 11.53
C ASP A 59 -4.61 22.81 11.11
N ALA A 60 -5.50 23.80 11.23
CA ALA A 60 -6.89 23.68 10.80
C ALA A 60 -7.02 23.51 9.27
N GLN A 61 -6.23 24.25 8.49
CA GLN A 61 -6.18 24.09 7.03
C GLN A 61 -5.61 22.72 6.66
N VAL A 62 -4.52 22.29 7.30
CA VAL A 62 -3.95 20.95 7.04
C VAL A 62 -4.94 19.85 7.43
N HIS A 63 -5.67 20.00 8.53
CA HIS A 63 -6.72 19.06 8.91
C HIS A 63 -7.85 19.00 7.88
N ALA A 64 -8.27 20.13 7.31
CA ALA A 64 -9.25 20.16 6.22
C ALA A 64 -8.73 19.42 4.98
N ILE A 65 -7.45 19.59 4.61
CA ILE A 65 -6.80 18.86 3.51
C ILE A 65 -6.81 17.35 3.80
N VAL A 66 -6.43 16.92 5.01
CA VAL A 66 -6.44 15.50 5.39
C VAL A 66 -7.86 14.91 5.32
N ALA A 67 -8.86 15.65 5.79
CA ALA A 67 -10.26 15.22 5.73
C ALA A 67 -10.74 15.06 4.28
N ALA A 68 -10.47 16.06 3.43
CA ALA A 68 -10.79 16.02 2.00
C ALA A 68 -10.08 14.86 1.27
N ARG A 69 -8.79 14.64 1.54
CA ARG A 69 -8.01 13.52 0.99
C ARG A 69 -8.57 12.16 1.43
N THR A 70 -9.00 12.07 2.68
CA THR A 70 -9.60 10.84 3.22
C THR A 70 -10.95 10.55 2.57
N ALA A 71 -11.79 11.58 2.38
CA ALA A 71 -13.06 11.47 1.67
C ALA A 71 -12.87 11.10 0.20
N TYR A 72 -11.96 11.77 -0.51
CA TYR A 72 -11.53 11.42 -1.88
C TYR A 72 -11.14 9.95 -1.94
N GLY A 73 -10.33 9.52 -0.97
CA GLY A 73 -9.98 8.14 -0.79
C GLY A 73 -11.24 7.28 -0.79
N TYR A 74 -12.05 7.35 0.25
CA TYR A 74 -13.19 6.44 0.37
C TYR A 74 -14.09 6.41 -0.87
N GLY A 75 -14.32 7.56 -1.51
CA GLY A 75 -15.02 7.64 -2.79
C GLY A 75 -14.34 6.81 -3.89
N TRP A 76 -13.03 6.97 -4.09
CA TRP A 76 -12.28 6.17 -5.06
C TRP A 76 -12.34 4.68 -4.74
N ARG A 77 -12.12 4.27 -3.49
CA ARG A 77 -12.16 2.85 -3.10
C ARG A 77 -13.54 2.25 -3.34
N ASP A 78 -14.60 2.96 -2.98
CA ASP A 78 -15.96 2.46 -3.17
C ASP A 78 -16.31 2.38 -4.66
N ALA A 79 -15.80 3.30 -5.48
CA ALA A 79 -15.94 3.22 -6.94
C ALA A 79 -15.15 2.04 -7.55
N VAL A 80 -14.00 1.68 -7.00
CA VAL A 80 -13.15 0.61 -7.53
C VAL A 80 -13.56 -0.77 -7.02
N LEU A 81 -13.87 -0.89 -5.73
CA LEU A 81 -14.15 -2.18 -5.09
C LEU A 81 -15.63 -2.48 -4.95
N GLY A 82 -16.50 -1.47 -4.92
CA GLY A 82 -17.96 -1.62 -4.90
C GLY A 82 -18.46 -2.75 -3.99
N GLU A 83 -19.01 -3.78 -4.63
CA GLU A 83 -19.54 -4.99 -3.99
C GLU A 83 -18.48 -5.78 -3.23
N VAL A 84 -17.23 -5.87 -3.68
CA VAL A 84 -16.15 -6.61 -2.99
C VAL A 84 -15.94 -6.07 -1.58
N ALA A 85 -15.87 -4.74 -1.44
CA ALA A 85 -15.74 -4.11 -0.14
C ALA A 85 -17.02 -4.24 0.70
N ALA A 86 -18.20 -4.36 0.09
CA ALA A 86 -19.47 -4.61 0.79
C ALA A 86 -19.56 -6.05 1.31
N ASP A 87 -19.20 -7.03 0.48
CA ASP A 87 -19.19 -8.46 0.79
C ASP A 87 -18.19 -8.76 1.92
N ALA A 88 -16.97 -8.21 1.84
CA ALA A 88 -15.98 -8.35 2.91
C ALA A 88 -16.50 -7.83 4.26
N ARG A 89 -17.21 -6.69 4.25
CA ARG A 89 -17.84 -6.13 5.45
C ARG A 89 -18.99 -7.00 5.96
N ALA A 90 -19.84 -7.50 5.06
CA ALA A 90 -20.96 -8.36 5.41
C ALA A 90 -20.49 -9.69 6.01
N ALA A 91 -19.38 -10.22 5.52
CA ALA A 91 -18.71 -11.41 6.03
C ALA A 91 -17.92 -11.17 7.34
N GLY A 92 -17.85 -9.93 7.83
CA GLY A 92 -17.11 -9.60 9.05
C GLY A 92 -15.59 -9.77 8.91
N LEU A 93 -15.08 -9.79 7.67
CA LEU A 93 -13.66 -9.85 7.41
C LEU A 93 -13.05 -8.51 7.83
N GLY A 94 -11.85 -8.57 8.43
CA GLY A 94 -11.17 -7.41 8.98
C GLY A 94 -10.82 -6.34 7.91
N PRO A 95 -9.84 -5.47 8.17
CA PRO A 95 -9.52 -4.36 7.28
C PRO A 95 -9.04 -4.81 5.88
N GLY A 96 -8.59 -6.06 5.71
CA GLY A 96 -8.16 -6.59 4.41
C GLY A 96 -6.87 -5.93 3.87
N PRO A 97 -6.53 -6.17 2.59
CA PRO A 97 -5.30 -5.66 1.96
C PRO A 97 -5.18 -4.14 2.07
N GLY A 98 -4.09 -3.62 2.63
CA GLY A 98 -3.87 -2.17 2.77
C GLY A 98 -5.01 -1.42 3.47
N GLY A 99 -5.87 -2.12 4.22
CA GLY A 99 -7.11 -1.61 4.80
C GLY A 99 -8.22 -1.26 3.80
N LEU A 100 -8.22 -1.83 2.60
CA LEU A 100 -9.20 -1.61 1.54
C LEU A 100 -10.60 -2.16 1.86
N TRP A 101 -10.74 -3.07 2.80
CA TRP A 101 -12.05 -3.57 3.26
C TRP A 101 -12.53 -2.87 4.53
N ALA A 102 -11.69 -2.03 5.14
CA ALA A 102 -12.03 -1.31 6.35
C ALA A 102 -13.22 -0.35 6.12
N PRO A 103 -14.19 -0.27 7.04
CA PRO A 103 -15.28 0.69 6.91
C PRO A 103 -14.76 2.13 7.05
N ALA A 104 -15.38 3.07 6.32
CA ALA A 104 -14.94 4.47 6.27
C ALA A 104 -14.87 5.15 7.65
N GLY A 105 -15.71 4.74 8.61
CA GLY A 105 -15.74 5.28 9.97
C GLY A 105 -14.69 4.73 10.94
N ARG A 106 -13.85 3.76 10.54
CA ARG A 106 -12.84 3.13 11.44
C ARG A 106 -11.42 3.63 11.26
N ARG A 107 -11.10 4.43 10.23
CA ARG A 107 -9.81 5.14 10.21
C ARG A 107 -10.00 6.49 10.88
N TYR A 108 -9.20 6.75 11.90
CA TYR A 108 -9.03 8.09 12.44
C TYR A 108 -8.78 9.06 11.29
N LEU A 109 -9.56 10.14 11.20
CA LEU A 109 -9.42 11.17 10.15
C LEU A 109 -8.06 11.88 10.18
N GLY A 110 -7.12 11.46 11.03
CA GLY A 110 -5.87 12.14 11.30
C GLY A 110 -6.09 13.54 11.89
N ARG A 111 -5.17 14.01 12.73
CA ARG A 111 -5.03 15.45 12.94
C ARG A 111 -3.90 15.89 12.03
N GLY A 112 -4.23 16.67 11.01
CA GLY A 112 -3.22 17.30 10.17
C GLY A 112 -2.46 18.32 11.00
N ARG A 113 -1.14 18.41 10.78
CA ARG A 113 -0.28 19.39 11.44
C ARG A 113 0.55 20.10 10.38
N ALA A 114 0.59 21.42 10.45
CA ALA A 114 1.49 22.20 9.62
C ALA A 114 2.95 21.92 10.00
N SER A 115 3.72 21.55 9.00
CA SER A 115 5.08 21.03 9.02
C SER A 115 5.92 21.53 7.84
N ARG A 116 5.26 22.07 6.79
CA ARG A 116 5.87 22.65 5.59
C ARG A 116 5.77 24.19 5.61
N PRO A 117 6.71 24.88 4.95
CA PRO A 117 6.75 26.34 4.86
C PRO A 117 5.47 27.03 4.37
N THR A 118 4.76 26.44 3.40
CA THR A 118 3.57 27.08 2.79
C THR A 118 2.40 26.10 2.69
N LEU A 119 1.18 26.65 2.58
CA LEU A 119 -0.04 25.88 2.35
C LEU A 119 0.01 25.09 1.04
N ARG A 120 0.62 25.64 -0.01
CA ARG A 120 0.88 24.94 -1.27
C ARG A 120 1.68 23.66 -1.05
N GLN A 121 2.77 23.75 -0.30
CA GLN A 121 3.64 22.60 -0.02
C GLN A 121 2.95 21.57 0.90
N GLU A 122 2.15 22.02 1.87
CA GLU A 122 1.29 21.10 2.64
C GLU A 122 0.28 20.39 1.76
N LEU A 123 -0.39 21.11 0.87
CA LEU A 123 -1.40 20.58 -0.02
C LEU A 123 -0.80 19.54 -0.97
N GLU A 124 0.31 19.85 -1.64
CA GLU A 124 1.05 18.93 -2.51
C GLU A 124 1.56 17.69 -1.77
N PHE A 125 1.99 17.84 -0.51
CA PHE A 125 2.47 16.73 0.30
C PHE A 125 1.34 15.83 0.80
N VAL A 126 0.29 16.42 1.37
CA VAL A 126 -0.80 15.71 2.05
C VAL A 126 -1.82 15.15 1.04
N ALA A 127 -2.15 15.88 -0.03
CA ALA A 127 -3.18 15.48 -0.99
C ALA A 127 -2.77 14.36 -1.96
N ARG A 128 -1.73 13.59 -1.62
CA ARG A 128 -1.31 12.40 -2.37
C ARG A 128 -2.35 11.30 -2.28
N HIS A 129 -2.59 10.60 -3.39
CA HIS A 129 -3.48 9.44 -3.46
C HIS A 129 -3.29 8.45 -2.27
N PRO A 130 -4.35 8.14 -1.50
CA PRO A 130 -4.23 7.39 -0.24
C PRO A 130 -3.87 5.92 -0.39
N TRP A 131 -3.98 5.34 -1.59
CA TRP A 131 -3.56 3.96 -1.89
C TRP A 131 -2.43 3.86 -2.92
N ALA A 132 -1.67 4.95 -3.16
CA ALA A 132 -0.55 4.91 -4.10
C ALA A 132 0.47 3.81 -3.74
N THR A 133 0.87 3.74 -2.47
CA THR A 133 1.82 2.72 -1.97
C THR A 133 1.30 1.30 -2.19
N GLU A 134 0.02 1.04 -1.93
CA GLU A 134 -0.56 -0.27 -2.19
C GLU A 134 -0.52 -0.61 -3.68
N LEU A 135 -0.92 0.33 -4.54
CA LEU A 135 -0.88 0.16 -5.99
C LEU A 135 0.56 -0.01 -6.54
N GLU A 136 1.56 0.60 -5.91
CA GLU A 136 2.98 0.38 -6.22
C GLU A 136 3.41 -1.06 -5.92
N ARG A 137 3.00 -1.62 -4.77
CA ARG A 137 3.26 -3.02 -4.42
C ARG A 137 2.64 -3.97 -5.44
N LEU A 138 1.36 -3.78 -5.80
CA LEU A 138 0.73 -4.60 -6.84
C LEU A 138 1.42 -4.41 -8.20
N ARG A 139 1.90 -3.20 -8.53
CA ARG A 139 2.63 -2.95 -9.77
C ARG A 139 3.95 -3.72 -9.79
N ALA A 140 4.69 -3.75 -8.68
CA ALA A 140 5.92 -4.53 -8.56
C ALA A 140 5.66 -6.03 -8.73
N VAL A 141 4.62 -6.56 -8.06
CA VAL A 141 4.19 -7.95 -8.19
C VAL A 141 3.80 -8.27 -9.63
N ARG A 142 2.96 -7.45 -10.27
CA ARG A 142 2.56 -7.64 -11.67
C ARG A 142 3.78 -7.70 -12.59
N SER A 143 4.69 -6.75 -12.48
CA SER A 143 5.91 -6.71 -13.31
C SER A 143 6.79 -7.95 -13.10
N ALA A 144 6.92 -8.43 -11.86
CA ALA A 144 7.68 -9.65 -11.56
C ALA A 144 7.02 -10.90 -12.17
N VAL A 145 5.69 -11.03 -12.05
CA VAL A 145 4.92 -12.14 -12.62
C VAL A 145 4.98 -12.13 -14.15
N GLU A 146 4.84 -10.96 -14.78
CA GLU A 146 4.95 -10.80 -16.24
C GLU A 146 6.36 -11.15 -16.76
N ALA A 147 7.40 -10.92 -15.95
CA ALA A 147 8.79 -11.22 -16.30
C ALA A 147 9.18 -12.69 -16.10
N SER A 148 8.48 -13.46 -15.26
CA SER A 148 8.85 -14.84 -14.91
C SER A 148 7.63 -15.77 -14.74
N PRO A 149 6.74 -15.89 -15.75
CA PRO A 149 5.38 -16.41 -15.58
C PRO A 149 5.27 -17.91 -15.23
N ALA A 150 6.34 -18.69 -15.36
CA ALA A 150 6.29 -20.15 -15.23
C ALA A 150 6.93 -20.70 -13.94
N ASP A 151 7.64 -19.87 -13.16
CA ASP A 151 8.31 -20.30 -11.93
C ASP A 151 8.01 -19.33 -10.77
N PRO A 152 7.15 -19.75 -9.81
CA PRO A 152 6.87 -18.99 -8.61
C PRO A 152 8.13 -18.65 -7.80
N ARG A 153 9.12 -19.55 -7.73
CA ARG A 153 10.38 -19.29 -7.00
C ARG A 153 11.17 -18.19 -7.68
N ALA A 154 11.35 -18.27 -9.00
CA ALA A 154 12.04 -17.22 -9.75
C ALA A 154 11.34 -15.86 -9.64
N THR A 155 10.01 -15.84 -9.72
CA THR A 155 9.20 -14.62 -9.56
C THR A 155 9.40 -13.98 -8.19
N LEU A 156 9.24 -14.76 -7.12
CA LEU A 156 9.40 -14.29 -5.75
C LEU A 156 10.85 -13.84 -5.46
N ALA A 157 11.84 -14.60 -5.93
CA ALA A 157 13.24 -14.21 -5.81
C ALA A 157 13.53 -12.88 -6.50
N SER A 158 13.01 -12.67 -7.70
CA SER A 158 13.13 -11.38 -8.39
C SER A 158 12.45 -10.27 -7.61
N LEU A 159 11.21 -10.50 -7.16
CA LEU A 159 10.41 -9.51 -6.44
C LEU A 159 11.11 -9.05 -5.15
N TYR A 160 11.57 -9.98 -4.32
CA TYR A 160 12.24 -9.64 -3.05
C TYR A 160 13.59 -8.96 -3.29
N ARG A 161 14.35 -9.38 -4.30
CA ARG A 161 15.62 -8.71 -4.66
C ARG A 161 15.38 -7.29 -5.16
N THR A 162 14.38 -7.07 -6.01
CA THR A 162 14.05 -5.72 -6.49
C THR A 162 13.57 -4.83 -5.34
N ALA A 163 12.65 -5.32 -4.51
CA ALA A 163 12.19 -4.58 -3.33
C ALA A 163 13.36 -4.18 -2.41
N TRP A 164 14.32 -5.09 -2.24
CA TRP A 164 15.56 -4.82 -1.51
C TRP A 164 16.40 -3.71 -2.16
N THR A 165 16.72 -3.86 -3.44
CA THR A 165 17.62 -2.93 -4.15
C THR A 165 17.03 -1.53 -4.23
N ASP A 166 15.74 -1.41 -4.55
CA ASP A 166 15.08 -0.11 -4.69
C ASP A 166 15.08 0.63 -3.34
N ARG A 167 14.76 -0.06 -2.25
CA ARG A 167 14.67 0.55 -0.93
C ARG A 167 16.03 0.80 -0.30
N ALA A 168 17.04 -0.04 -0.53
CA ALA A 168 18.40 0.19 -0.03
C ALA A 168 18.96 1.59 -0.40
N THR A 169 18.45 2.21 -1.47
CA THR A 169 18.81 3.57 -1.88
C THR A 169 18.06 4.69 -1.14
N GLU A 170 16.94 4.40 -0.50
CA GLU A 170 16.05 5.36 0.18
C GLU A 170 16.26 5.44 1.70
N ARG A 171 17.41 4.96 2.21
CA ARG A 171 17.64 4.67 3.64
C ARG A 171 17.34 5.81 4.64
N LEU A 172 17.33 7.09 4.23
CA LEU A 172 16.96 8.29 5.02
C LEU A 172 17.37 8.32 6.53
N GLY A 173 18.41 7.58 6.94
CA GLY A 173 18.91 7.51 8.32
C GLY A 173 18.10 6.67 9.31
N TRP A 174 17.28 5.71 8.85
CA TRP A 174 16.40 4.92 9.73
C TRP A 174 17.15 3.79 10.44
N ASP A 175 16.63 3.40 11.61
CA ASP A 175 17.11 2.31 12.47
C ASP A 175 16.87 0.94 11.80
N ASP A 176 17.85 0.03 11.93
CA ASP A 176 17.89 -1.28 11.28
C ASP A 176 16.74 -2.24 11.71
N ALA A 177 16.17 -2.06 12.92
CA ALA A 177 15.07 -2.86 13.45
C ALA A 177 13.70 -2.49 12.84
N GLU A 178 13.55 -1.26 12.36
CA GLU A 178 12.32 -0.81 11.68
C GLU A 178 12.42 -1.01 10.17
N TRP A 179 13.64 -1.01 9.60
CA TRP A 179 13.89 -0.99 8.16
C TRP A 179 13.22 -2.12 7.36
N TRP A 180 13.19 -3.35 7.88
CA TRP A 180 12.65 -4.51 7.17
C TRP A 180 11.13 -4.47 6.99
N GLN A 181 10.41 -3.86 7.95
CA GLN A 181 8.96 -3.63 7.84
C GLN A 181 8.63 -2.68 6.68
N TYR A 182 9.58 -1.85 6.25
CA TYR A 182 9.42 -0.93 5.12
C TYR A 182 9.76 -1.54 3.76
N LEU A 183 10.28 -2.78 3.72
CA LEU A 183 10.35 -3.57 2.49
C LEU A 183 8.97 -4.11 2.09
N TYR A 184 8.01 -4.10 3.02
CA TYR A 184 6.63 -4.56 2.83
C TYR A 184 6.57 -5.99 2.30
N VAL A 185 7.43 -6.86 2.83
CA VAL A 185 7.56 -8.25 2.39
C VAL A 185 6.23 -8.96 2.57
N ALA A 186 5.56 -8.85 3.72
CA ALA A 186 4.25 -9.48 3.90
C ALA A 186 3.23 -9.05 2.84
N GLU A 187 3.10 -7.76 2.54
CA GLU A 187 2.11 -7.32 1.54
C GLU A 187 2.51 -7.70 0.11
N LEU A 188 3.81 -7.66 -0.22
CA LEU A 188 4.31 -8.14 -1.51
C LEU A 188 4.04 -9.64 -1.68
N THR A 189 4.31 -10.44 -0.65
CA THR A 189 4.05 -11.88 -0.65
C THR A 189 2.56 -12.17 -0.76
N ALA A 190 1.71 -11.46 -0.01
CA ALA A 190 0.26 -11.64 -0.06
C ALA A 190 -0.28 -11.40 -1.48
N TRP A 191 0.17 -10.34 -2.15
CA TRP A 191 -0.21 -10.08 -3.53
C TRP A 191 0.40 -11.07 -4.52
N ALA A 192 1.64 -11.51 -4.31
CA ALA A 192 2.28 -12.51 -5.15
C ALA A 192 1.56 -13.87 -5.08
N VAL A 193 1.14 -14.30 -3.88
CA VAL A 193 0.32 -15.49 -3.66
C VAL A 193 -1.00 -15.42 -4.41
N VAL A 194 -1.61 -14.23 -4.47
CA VAL A 194 -2.82 -14.01 -5.25
C VAL A 194 -2.52 -14.10 -6.74
N ALA A 195 -1.55 -13.31 -7.23
CA ALA A 195 -1.21 -13.18 -8.64
C ALA A 195 -0.67 -14.47 -9.28
N LEU A 196 0.08 -15.28 -8.53
CA LEU A 196 0.64 -16.57 -8.96
C LEU A 196 -0.34 -17.74 -8.78
N GLY A 197 -1.51 -17.51 -8.17
CA GLY A 197 -2.50 -18.57 -7.92
C GLY A 197 -2.02 -19.63 -6.91
N LEU A 198 -1.19 -19.25 -5.95
CA LEU A 198 -0.67 -20.18 -4.94
C LEU A 198 -1.79 -20.61 -3.96
N PRO A 199 -1.74 -21.87 -3.46
CA PRO A 199 -2.79 -22.41 -2.61
C PRO A 199 -2.72 -21.84 -1.18
N ALA A 200 -3.29 -20.65 -0.99
CA ALA A 200 -3.45 -20.02 0.32
C ALA A 200 -4.88 -19.50 0.50
N GLN A 201 -5.59 -20.01 1.52
CA GLN A 201 -6.96 -19.58 1.83
C GLN A 201 -7.00 -18.12 2.31
N HIS A 202 -5.97 -17.67 3.01
CA HIS A 202 -5.81 -16.31 3.50
C HIS A 202 -4.43 -15.76 3.09
N PRO A 203 -4.34 -15.02 1.97
CA PRO A 203 -3.06 -14.55 1.44
C PRO A 203 -2.20 -13.73 2.41
N ALA A 204 -2.81 -13.01 3.36
CA ALA A 204 -2.03 -12.25 4.35
C ALA A 204 -1.21 -13.17 5.28
N ASP A 205 -1.70 -14.38 5.56
CA ASP A 205 -1.03 -15.31 6.48
C ASP A 205 0.26 -15.84 5.84
N ALA A 206 0.27 -15.97 4.51
CA ALA A 206 1.47 -16.31 3.75
C ALA A 206 2.52 -15.19 3.83
N GLY A 207 2.09 -13.93 3.85
CA GLY A 207 2.98 -12.79 4.08
C GLY A 207 3.60 -12.82 5.47
N THR A 208 2.79 -13.01 6.51
CA THR A 208 3.27 -13.16 7.89
C THR A 208 4.23 -14.34 8.04
N ALA A 209 3.92 -15.48 7.44
CA ALA A 209 4.81 -16.66 7.50
C ALA A 209 6.19 -16.40 6.88
N VAL A 210 6.26 -15.60 5.80
CA VAL A 210 7.55 -15.21 5.20
C VAL A 210 8.32 -14.22 6.09
N GLU A 211 7.64 -13.31 6.78
CA GLU A 211 8.28 -12.42 7.76
C GLU A 211 8.81 -13.22 8.96
N ASP A 212 8.03 -14.15 9.51
CA ASP A 212 8.48 -15.04 10.58
C ASP A 212 9.70 -15.87 10.16
N ALA A 213 9.69 -16.37 8.92
CA ALA A 213 10.81 -17.09 8.33
C ALA A 213 12.06 -16.20 8.18
N ALA A 214 11.86 -14.94 7.79
CA ALA A 214 12.91 -13.94 7.70
C ALA A 214 13.59 -13.68 9.05
N ASP A 215 12.78 -13.49 10.10
CA ASP A 215 13.26 -13.29 11.46
C ASP A 215 14.04 -14.51 11.97
N ALA A 216 13.58 -15.72 11.65
CA ALA A 216 14.22 -16.96 12.09
C ALA A 216 15.61 -17.20 11.48
N VAL A 217 15.84 -16.79 10.24
CA VAL A 217 17.13 -17.00 9.54
C VAL A 217 18.09 -15.81 9.63
N SER A 218 17.61 -14.68 10.14
CA SER A 218 18.41 -13.46 10.30
C SER A 218 19.58 -13.68 11.28
N PRO A 219 20.85 -13.53 10.86
CA PRO A 219 21.97 -13.74 11.76
C PRO A 219 21.97 -12.77 12.96
N HIS A 220 22.56 -13.17 14.07
CA HIS A 220 22.75 -12.29 15.23
C HIS A 220 23.61 -11.06 14.85
N ASN A 221 23.06 -9.86 15.04
CA ASN A 221 23.63 -8.57 14.61
C ASN A 221 23.68 -8.35 13.09
N TRP A 222 23.02 -9.20 12.30
CA TRP A 222 22.80 -8.86 10.91
C TRP A 222 21.82 -7.70 10.82
N THR A 223 22.20 -6.72 10.01
CA THR A 223 21.40 -5.54 9.76
C THR A 223 20.85 -5.67 8.36
N TRP A 224 19.56 -5.37 8.18
CA TRP A 224 18.85 -5.36 6.89
C TRP A 224 19.37 -4.27 5.93
N THR A 225 20.59 -3.79 6.17
CA THR A 225 21.28 -2.73 5.46
C THR A 225 22.59 -3.18 4.82
N GLY A 226 22.87 -4.48 4.88
CA GLY A 226 23.88 -5.14 4.06
C GLY A 226 23.53 -5.13 2.56
N ALA A 227 24.53 -5.37 1.72
CA ALA A 227 24.39 -5.42 0.26
C ALA A 227 23.73 -6.74 -0.21
N GLY A 228 22.46 -6.95 0.15
CA GLY A 228 21.65 -8.05 -0.35
C GLY A 228 20.77 -8.70 0.71
N LEU A 229 19.85 -9.54 0.24
CA LEU A 229 19.06 -10.44 1.09
C LEU A 229 19.98 -11.33 1.93
N PRO A 230 19.63 -11.67 3.18
CA PRO A 230 20.45 -12.55 4.00
C PRO A 230 20.50 -13.96 3.40
N ASP A 231 21.63 -14.63 3.61
CA ASP A 231 21.81 -16.02 3.20
C ASP A 231 20.70 -16.90 3.81
N GLY A 232 20.07 -17.74 2.98
CA GLY A 232 19.00 -18.64 3.40
C GLY A 232 17.59 -18.05 3.44
N PHE A 233 17.41 -16.73 3.30
CA PHE A 233 16.07 -16.12 3.31
C PHE A 233 15.16 -16.64 2.20
N LEU A 234 15.67 -16.73 0.97
CA LEU A 234 14.85 -17.20 -0.16
C LEU A 234 14.38 -18.63 0.05
N ASP A 235 15.25 -19.51 0.56
CA ASP A 235 14.90 -20.90 0.83
C ASP A 235 13.84 -21.00 1.93
N ALA A 236 14.00 -20.26 3.03
CA ALA A 236 13.03 -20.22 4.12
C ALA A 236 11.68 -19.62 3.68
N ALA A 237 11.71 -18.58 2.83
CA ALA A 237 10.50 -18.00 2.25
C ALA A 237 9.78 -18.99 1.33
N PHE A 238 10.49 -19.78 0.53
CA PHE A 238 9.89 -20.81 -0.31
C PHE A 238 9.30 -21.95 0.53
N GLU A 239 10.01 -22.39 1.56
CA GLU A 239 9.52 -23.40 2.50
C GLU A 239 8.23 -22.94 3.21
N ALA A 240 8.20 -21.69 3.70
CA ALA A 240 7.02 -21.10 4.33
C ALA A 240 5.80 -21.04 3.40
N LEU A 241 6.03 -20.95 2.09
CA LEU A 241 4.99 -20.93 1.06
C LEU A 241 4.67 -22.31 0.48
N GLY A 242 5.37 -23.37 0.91
CA GLY A 242 5.21 -24.73 0.39
C GLY A 242 5.66 -24.88 -1.07
N LEU A 243 6.62 -24.06 -1.51
CA LEU A 243 7.19 -24.08 -2.86
C LEU A 243 8.43 -24.95 -2.91
#